data_AF-A0A6I2WS42-F1
#
_entry.id   AF-A0A6I2WS42-F1
#
_cell.length_a   1.000
_cell.length_b   1.000
_cell.length_c   1.000
_cell.angle_alpha   90.00
_cell.angle_beta   90.00
_cell.angle_gamma   90.00
#
_symmetry.space_group_name_H-M   'P 1'
#
loop_
_entity.id
_entity.type
_entity.pdbx_description
1 polymer ?
#
loop_
_entity_poly.entity_id
_entity_poly.type
_entity_poly.pdbx_seq_one_letter_code
_entity_poly.pdbx_strand_id
1 'polypeptide(L)'
;MASKKPLKLPLAAAEVDRSAHLRTDEAFLKSAWPTAEVLVFTNERFSTNGEQLNFHKGIDLGLYQPETDYFLGVKDSKTFFVRHLSVGQGSNLELKTLREVGAFLPSRDIGLAVHAQGLANWHQKHPMCSQCGGKTVAASGGSIRKCLVDNSEHYPRTDGAIIVLVKDDKDRILLGRQKVWPKNRFSTFAGFVEPGESFEHCVARE
;
A
#
# COMPACT_ATOMS: atom_id res chain seq x y z
N MET A 1 8.73 12.44 -31.01
CA MET A 1 9.31 11.98 -29.72
C MET A 1 8.59 12.73 -28.61
N ALA A 2 7.82 12.05 -27.77
CA ALA A 2 7.19 12.69 -26.62
C ALA A 2 8.29 13.33 -25.77
N SER A 3 8.14 14.63 -25.51
CA SER A 3 9.01 15.42 -24.63
C SER A 3 9.33 14.62 -23.36
N LYS A 4 10.60 14.63 -22.93
CA LYS A 4 11.11 14.08 -21.66
C LYS A 4 10.49 14.81 -20.45
N LYS A 5 9.16 14.85 -20.35
CA LYS A 5 8.49 15.20 -19.10
C LYS A 5 8.65 13.99 -18.19
N PRO A 6 9.29 14.11 -17.01
CA PRO A 6 9.30 13.03 -16.05
C PRO A 6 7.85 12.65 -15.72
N LEU A 7 7.57 11.35 -15.74
CA LEU A 7 6.26 10.83 -15.37
C LEU A 7 6.02 11.20 -13.90
N LYS A 8 5.03 12.06 -13.65
CA LYS A 8 4.53 12.31 -12.30
C LYS A 8 3.62 11.15 -11.92
N LEU A 9 4.15 10.18 -11.18
CA LEU A 9 3.43 9.01 -10.71
C LEU A 9 2.95 9.25 -9.26
N PRO A 10 1.76 9.82 -9.05
CA PRO A 10 1.34 10.28 -7.71
C PRO A 10 1.28 9.16 -6.68
N LEU A 11 1.00 7.92 -7.10
CA LEU A 11 0.89 6.75 -6.22
C LEU A 11 2.16 5.89 -6.17
N ALA A 12 3.19 6.21 -6.96
CA ALA A 12 4.47 5.48 -6.99
C ALA A 12 5.63 6.37 -6.51
N ALA A 13 5.33 7.32 -5.61
CA ALA A 13 6.34 8.18 -5.01
C ALA A 13 7.31 7.36 -4.15
N ALA A 14 8.61 7.56 -4.37
CA ALA A 14 9.69 6.85 -3.69
C ALA A 14 10.55 7.82 -2.87
N GLU A 15 9.92 8.63 -2.01
CA GLU A 15 10.63 9.60 -1.17
C GLU A 15 11.15 9.02 0.16
N VAL A 16 10.71 7.83 0.54
CA VAL A 16 11.14 7.13 1.77
C VAL A 16 11.95 5.91 1.35
N ASP A 17 13.15 5.76 1.89
CA ASP A 17 13.95 4.55 1.71
C ASP A 17 13.28 3.42 2.48
N ARG A 18 12.77 2.40 1.77
CA ARG A 18 12.13 1.23 2.37
C ARG A 18 13.05 0.44 3.30
N SER A 19 14.37 0.70 3.26
CA SER A 19 15.37 0.25 4.21
C SER A 19 15.27 -1.26 4.49
N ALA A 20 15.22 -2.06 3.41
CA ALA A 20 14.89 -3.48 3.52
C ALA A 20 15.87 -4.27 4.41
N HIS A 21 17.11 -3.82 4.50
CA HIS A 21 18.15 -4.40 5.35
C HIS A 21 17.87 -4.28 6.86
N LEU A 22 17.01 -3.33 7.29
CA LEU A 22 16.64 -3.13 8.70
C LEU A 22 15.46 -4.00 9.14
N ARG A 23 14.75 -4.63 8.19
CA ARG A 23 13.50 -5.34 8.46
C ARG A 23 13.65 -6.55 9.36
N THR A 24 14.80 -7.22 9.31
CA THR A 24 15.11 -8.40 10.11
C THR A 24 15.78 -8.06 11.45
N ASP A 25 16.12 -6.79 11.69
CA ASP A 25 16.72 -6.32 12.93
C ASP A 25 15.64 -5.95 13.95
N GLU A 26 15.19 -6.95 14.71
CA GLU A 26 14.19 -6.78 15.76
C GLU A 26 14.62 -5.80 16.87
N ALA A 27 15.92 -5.69 17.14
CA ALA A 27 16.43 -4.75 18.14
C ALA A 27 16.28 -3.31 17.63
N PHE A 28 16.65 -3.07 16.37
CA PHE A 28 16.41 -1.79 15.71
C PHE A 28 14.92 -1.43 15.71
N LEU A 29 14.04 -2.33 15.23
CA LEU A 29 12.59 -2.04 15.13
C LEU A 29 11.99 -1.65 16.50
N LYS A 30 12.32 -2.41 17.55
CA LYS A 30 11.87 -2.11 18.93
C LYS A 30 12.43 -0.79 19.45
N SER A 31 13.69 -0.49 19.18
CA SER A 31 14.33 0.75 19.62
C SER A 31 13.81 1.99 18.88
N ALA A 32 13.45 1.84 17.60
CA ALA A 32 12.95 2.92 16.76
C ALA A 32 11.49 3.26 17.08
N TRP A 33 10.68 2.24 17.40
CA TRP A 33 9.23 2.33 17.58
C TRP A 33 8.77 3.54 18.43
N PRO A 34 9.30 3.80 19.64
CA PRO A 34 8.79 4.87 20.49
C PRO A 34 8.81 6.25 19.82
N THR A 35 9.81 6.51 18.97
CA THR A 35 10.03 7.81 18.32
C THR A 35 9.50 7.90 16.88
N ALA A 36 9.09 6.75 16.31
CA ALA A 36 8.63 6.62 14.95
C ALA A 36 7.41 7.50 14.64
N GLU A 37 7.25 7.88 13.37
CA GLU A 37 6.01 8.45 12.85
C GLU A 37 5.12 7.30 12.35
N VAL A 38 3.97 7.13 12.97
CA VAL A 38 3.10 5.96 12.79
C VAL A 38 1.76 6.37 12.18
N LEU A 39 1.43 5.78 11.04
CA LEU A 39 0.10 5.84 10.46
C LEU A 39 -0.83 4.86 11.17
N VAL A 40 -2.08 5.26 11.43
CA VAL A 40 -3.11 4.33 11.92
C VAL A 40 -4.02 3.94 10.77
N PHE A 41 -4.18 2.64 10.55
CA PHE A 41 -4.98 2.08 9.45
C PHE A 41 -5.96 1.03 9.95
N THR A 42 -7.19 1.07 9.46
CA THR A 42 -8.19 0.03 9.70
C THR A 42 -9.26 0.04 8.62
N ASN A 43 -9.72 -1.14 8.21
CA ASN A 43 -10.85 -1.30 7.29
C ASN A 43 -10.76 -0.40 6.04
N GLU A 44 -9.61 -0.45 5.35
CA GLU A 44 -9.28 0.33 4.15
C GLU A 44 -9.24 1.86 4.32
N ARG A 45 -9.15 2.34 5.57
CA ARG A 45 -9.12 3.77 5.91
C ARG A 45 -7.90 4.11 6.77
N PHE A 46 -7.40 5.31 6.57
CA PHE A 46 -6.36 5.93 7.39
C PHE A 46 -6.97 6.91 8.38
N SER A 47 -6.34 7.04 9.56
CA SER A 47 -6.58 8.19 10.42
C SER A 47 -6.12 9.46 9.73
N THR A 48 -6.98 10.47 9.73
CA THR A 48 -6.77 11.75 9.05
C THR A 48 -7.09 12.92 9.97
N ASN A 49 -6.58 14.10 9.61
CA ASN A 49 -7.05 15.38 10.13
C ASN A 49 -7.42 16.24 8.92
N GLY A 50 -8.70 16.28 8.57
CA GLY A 50 -9.15 16.88 7.32
C GLY A 50 -8.66 16.09 6.10
N GLU A 51 -7.88 16.72 5.22
CA GLU A 51 -7.38 16.12 3.96
C GLU A 51 -5.96 15.55 4.08
N GLN A 52 -5.36 15.58 5.27
CA GLN A 52 -4.00 15.10 5.53
C GLN A 52 -4.01 13.83 6.38
N LEU A 53 -2.97 13.00 6.23
CA LEU A 53 -2.77 11.85 7.10
C LEU A 53 -2.43 12.31 8.52
N ASN A 54 -2.96 11.60 9.52
CA ASN A 54 -2.61 11.81 10.90
C ASN A 54 -1.47 10.86 11.32
N PHE A 55 -0.31 11.43 11.70
CA PHE A 55 0.83 10.67 12.18
C PHE A 55 0.91 10.75 13.71
N HIS A 56 1.05 9.58 14.34
CA HIS A 56 1.21 9.45 15.79
C HIS A 56 2.67 9.11 16.12
N LYS A 57 3.09 9.33 17.38
CA LYS A 57 4.31 8.70 17.87
C LYS A 57 4.01 7.28 18.32
N GLY A 58 4.92 6.35 18.05
CA GLY A 58 4.72 4.95 18.44
C GLY A 58 4.53 4.79 19.95
N ILE A 59 5.19 5.62 20.77
CA ILE A 59 5.02 5.62 22.23
C ILE A 59 3.58 5.94 22.66
N ASP A 60 2.89 6.82 21.95
CA ASP A 60 1.49 7.20 22.25
C ASP A 60 0.52 6.08 21.92
N LEU A 61 0.94 5.14 21.07
CA LEU A 61 0.18 3.95 20.72
C LEU A 61 0.52 2.76 21.65
N GLY A 62 1.53 2.89 22.52
CA GLY A 62 1.96 1.83 23.44
C GLY A 62 3.09 0.97 22.89
N LEU A 63 3.17 -0.29 23.32
CA LEU A 63 4.29 -1.18 22.94
C LEU A 63 4.21 -1.58 21.46
N TYR A 64 5.39 -1.85 20.87
CA TYR A 64 5.54 -2.42 19.53
C TYR A 64 4.92 -3.82 19.45
N GLN A 65 4.14 -4.07 18.39
CA GLN A 65 3.40 -5.30 18.13
C GLN A 65 3.71 -5.82 16.72
N PRO A 66 4.56 -6.85 16.56
CA PRO A 66 4.99 -7.34 15.25
C PRO A 66 3.85 -7.77 14.31
N GLU A 67 2.73 -8.25 14.85
CA GLU A 67 1.58 -8.71 14.05
C GLU A 67 0.75 -7.56 13.45
N THR A 68 0.90 -6.33 13.95
CA THR A 68 0.07 -5.18 13.58
C THR A 68 0.87 -3.93 13.24
N ASP A 69 2.13 -3.84 13.65
CA ASP A 69 3.02 -2.70 13.45
C ASP A 69 4.06 -3.01 12.37
N TYR A 70 3.79 -2.53 11.15
CA TYR A 70 4.62 -2.83 9.98
C TYR A 70 5.55 -1.66 9.67
N PHE A 71 6.82 -1.96 9.44
CA PHE A 71 7.86 -1.00 9.13
C PHE A 71 7.76 -0.56 7.66
N LEU A 72 7.73 0.76 7.43
CA LEU A 72 7.54 1.35 6.11
C LEU A 72 8.85 1.93 5.53
N GLY A 73 9.84 2.21 6.38
CA GLY A 73 11.14 2.71 5.95
C GLY A 73 11.69 3.87 6.80
N VAL A 74 12.70 4.54 6.25
CA VAL A 74 13.43 5.66 6.87
C VAL A 74 13.51 6.83 5.89
N LYS A 75 13.36 8.05 6.43
CA LYS A 75 13.65 9.30 5.71
C LYS A 75 14.17 10.32 6.72
N ASP A 76 15.30 10.98 6.43
CA ASP A 76 15.87 12.03 7.28
C ASP A 76 16.04 11.60 8.75
N SER A 77 16.54 10.38 8.98
CA SER A 77 16.69 9.73 10.31
C SER A 77 15.37 9.47 11.06
N LYS A 78 14.20 9.71 10.44
CA LYS A 78 12.90 9.34 10.99
C LYS A 78 12.48 7.97 10.46
N THR A 79 11.99 7.13 11.35
CA THR A 79 11.42 5.82 11.00
C THR A 79 9.91 5.91 10.88
N PHE A 80 9.36 5.23 9.89
CA PHE A 80 7.92 5.22 9.60
C PHE A 80 7.35 3.82 9.79
N PHE A 81 6.18 3.75 10.43
CA PHE A 81 5.43 2.52 10.60
C PHE A 81 3.96 2.73 10.26
N VAL A 82 3.23 1.64 10.06
CA VAL A 82 1.77 1.61 10.16
C VAL A 82 1.36 0.71 11.30
N ARG A 83 0.41 1.15 12.11
CA ARG A 83 -0.36 0.31 13.03
C ARG A 83 -1.68 -0.08 12.39
N HIS A 84 -1.84 -1.36 12.10
CA HIS A 84 -3.05 -1.96 11.55
C HIS A 84 -3.98 -2.42 12.68
N LEU A 85 -5.08 -1.69 12.87
CA LEU A 85 -6.06 -1.99 13.90
C LEU A 85 -7.14 -2.96 13.41
N SER A 86 -7.63 -3.79 14.32
CA SER A 86 -8.79 -4.66 14.07
C SER A 86 -10.05 -3.83 13.82
N VAL A 87 -11.00 -4.41 13.06
CA VAL A 87 -12.28 -3.77 12.78
C VAL A 87 -13.00 -3.40 14.10
N GLY A 88 -13.45 -2.15 14.21
CA GLY A 88 -14.13 -1.63 15.40
C GLY A 88 -13.21 -0.93 16.41
N GLN A 89 -11.88 -1.00 16.23
CA GLN A 89 -10.94 -0.17 16.98
C GLN A 89 -10.78 1.21 16.30
N GLY A 90 -10.45 2.24 17.08
CA GLY A 90 -10.24 3.59 16.56
C GLY A 90 -11.54 4.38 16.28
N SER A 91 -12.64 4.06 16.97
CA SER A 91 -13.95 4.73 16.81
C SER A 91 -13.92 6.25 17.01
N ASN A 92 -12.91 6.76 17.71
CA ASN A 92 -12.76 8.19 18.02
C ASN A 92 -11.90 8.93 16.98
N LEU A 93 -11.47 8.25 15.91
CA LEU A 93 -10.62 8.82 14.86
C LEU A 93 -11.47 9.22 13.66
N GLU A 94 -11.09 10.33 13.01
CA GLU A 94 -11.55 10.61 11.65
C GLU A 94 -10.85 9.64 10.68
N LEU A 95 -11.62 8.84 9.96
CA LEU A 95 -11.13 7.78 9.07
C LEU A 95 -11.56 8.02 7.63
N LYS A 96 -10.59 8.15 6.71
CA LYS A 96 -10.84 8.33 5.27
C LYS A 96 -10.04 7.36 4.41
N THR A 97 -10.59 7.00 3.26
CA THR A 97 -9.90 6.16 2.26
C THR A 97 -8.91 6.98 1.44
N LEU A 98 -7.94 6.33 0.80
CA LEU A 98 -7.05 6.99 -0.16
C LEU A 98 -7.78 7.55 -1.39
N ARG A 99 -9.00 7.09 -1.70
CA ARG A 99 -9.82 7.69 -2.77
C ARG A 99 -10.33 9.08 -2.38
N GLU A 100 -10.53 9.32 -1.08
CA GLU A 100 -11.05 10.59 -0.57
C GLU A 100 -9.94 11.62 -0.38
N VAL A 101 -8.79 11.20 0.18
CA VAL A 101 -7.71 12.16 0.54
C VAL A 101 -6.47 12.10 -0.34
N GLY A 102 -6.28 11.01 -1.10
CA GLY A 102 -4.99 10.73 -1.75
C GLY A 102 -4.52 11.79 -2.76
N ALA A 103 -5.44 12.56 -3.35
CA ALA A 103 -5.11 13.65 -4.27
C ALA A 103 -4.48 14.88 -3.58
N PHE A 104 -4.69 15.04 -2.27
CA PHE A 104 -4.23 16.18 -1.47
C PHE A 104 -2.95 15.87 -0.67
N LEU A 105 -2.53 14.61 -0.67
CA LEU A 105 -1.37 14.16 0.09
C LEU A 105 -0.06 14.53 -0.63
N PRO A 106 0.97 14.98 0.12
CA PRO A 106 2.30 15.16 -0.44
C PRO A 106 2.90 13.80 -0.84
N SER A 107 3.89 13.84 -1.74
CA SER A 107 4.52 12.65 -2.33
C SER A 107 5.06 11.65 -1.30
N ARG A 108 5.66 12.12 -0.20
CA ARG A 108 6.07 11.25 0.93
C ARG A 108 4.88 10.46 1.50
N ASP A 109 3.80 11.15 1.82
CA ASP A 109 2.68 10.61 2.61
C ASP A 109 1.85 9.64 1.79
N ILE A 110 1.59 9.96 0.53
CA ILE A 110 0.89 9.04 -0.38
C ILE A 110 1.72 7.78 -0.64
N GLY A 111 3.04 7.89 -0.78
CA GLY A 111 3.94 6.74 -0.93
C GLY A 111 3.91 5.81 0.29
N LEU A 112 3.96 6.39 1.50
CA LEU A 112 3.83 5.66 2.76
C LEU A 112 2.46 4.98 2.88
N ALA A 113 1.37 5.69 2.60
CA ALA A 113 0.02 5.17 2.76
C ALA A 113 -0.31 4.06 1.76
N VAL A 114 0.09 4.19 0.49
CA VAL A 114 -0.08 3.12 -0.51
C VAL A 114 0.68 1.86 -0.07
N HIS A 115 1.91 2.03 0.42
CA HIS A 115 2.69 0.89 0.93
C HIS A 115 2.03 0.24 2.15
N ALA A 116 1.61 1.05 3.13
CA ALA A 116 0.95 0.62 4.34
C ALA A 116 -0.36 -0.14 4.06
N GLN A 117 -1.22 0.40 3.20
CA GLN A 117 -2.48 -0.24 2.80
C GLN A 117 -2.22 -1.58 2.11
N GLY A 118 -1.21 -1.66 1.23
CA GLY A 118 -0.82 -2.91 0.57
C GLY A 118 -0.42 -4.01 1.57
N LEU A 119 0.44 -3.68 2.54
CA LEU A 119 0.84 -4.62 3.58
C LEU A 119 -0.33 -5.04 4.47
N ALA A 120 -1.09 -4.07 5.00
CA ALA A 120 -2.19 -4.34 5.93
C ALA A 120 -3.30 -5.18 5.29
N ASN A 121 -3.72 -4.82 4.07
CA ASN A 121 -4.73 -5.60 3.33
C ASN A 121 -4.25 -7.01 3.04
N TRP A 122 -2.97 -7.19 2.72
CA TRP A 122 -2.41 -8.52 2.48
C TRP A 122 -2.37 -9.36 3.76
N HIS A 123 -1.87 -8.82 4.88
CA HIS A 123 -1.85 -9.52 6.17
C HIS A 123 -3.24 -9.94 6.64
N GLN A 124 -4.27 -9.11 6.42
CA GLN A 124 -5.66 -9.43 6.75
C GLN A 124 -6.20 -10.62 5.94
N LYS A 125 -5.87 -10.68 4.64
CA LYS A 125 -6.45 -11.66 3.71
C LYS A 125 -5.67 -12.98 3.64
N HIS A 126 -4.41 -13.01 4.08
CA HIS A 126 -3.53 -14.17 3.97
C HIS A 126 -2.98 -14.65 5.33
N PRO A 127 -3.82 -14.95 6.34
CA PRO A 127 -3.35 -15.39 7.66
C PRO A 127 -2.83 -16.84 7.69
N MET A 128 -3.07 -17.62 6.63
CA MET A 128 -2.73 -19.05 6.55
C MET A 128 -1.71 -19.34 5.45
N CYS A 129 -0.92 -20.39 5.63
CA CYS A 129 0.08 -20.85 4.69
C CYS A 129 -0.58 -21.50 3.47
N SER A 130 -0.19 -21.07 2.27
CA SER A 130 -0.71 -21.63 1.02
C SER A 130 -0.16 -23.01 0.66
N GLN A 131 0.90 -23.48 1.35
CA GLN A 131 1.52 -24.79 1.13
C GLN A 131 0.89 -25.86 2.03
N CYS A 132 0.89 -25.63 3.35
CA CYS A 132 0.45 -26.64 4.33
C CYS A 132 -0.88 -26.31 5.03
N GLY A 133 -1.48 -25.14 4.79
CA GLY A 133 -2.71 -24.70 5.46
C GLY A 133 -2.54 -24.26 6.94
N GLY A 134 -1.32 -24.27 7.47
CA GLY A 134 -1.02 -23.87 8.85
C GLY A 134 -1.10 -22.35 9.08
N LYS A 135 -1.17 -21.92 10.35
CA LYS A 135 -1.12 -20.48 10.68
C LYS A 135 0.24 -19.90 10.34
N THR A 136 0.23 -18.66 9.84
CA THR A 136 1.45 -17.87 9.61
C THR A 136 1.49 -16.69 10.58
N VAL A 137 2.67 -16.13 10.81
CA VAL A 137 2.89 -14.92 11.63
C VAL A 137 3.61 -13.87 10.80
N ALA A 138 3.39 -12.59 11.07
CA ALA A 138 4.17 -11.52 10.48
C ALA A 138 5.63 -11.63 10.90
N ALA A 139 6.54 -11.33 9.97
CA ALA A 139 7.97 -11.28 10.24
C ALA A 139 8.64 -10.23 9.35
N SER A 140 9.93 -9.98 9.60
CA SER A 140 10.74 -9.00 8.87
C SER A 140 10.06 -7.62 8.82
N GLY A 141 9.67 -7.10 9.99
CA GLY A 141 8.97 -5.81 10.11
C GLY A 141 7.62 -5.76 9.38
N GLY A 142 6.93 -6.90 9.20
CA GLY A 142 5.67 -6.99 8.46
C GLY A 142 5.84 -7.04 6.93
N SER A 143 7.05 -7.27 6.43
CA SER A 143 7.27 -7.42 4.98
C SER A 143 7.05 -8.85 4.47
N ILE A 144 6.92 -9.82 5.37
CA ILE A 144 6.62 -11.22 5.07
C ILE A 144 5.66 -11.81 6.10
N ARG A 145 5.14 -13.00 5.80
CA ARG A 145 4.52 -13.91 6.75
C ARG A 145 5.28 -15.22 6.74
N LYS A 146 5.59 -15.76 7.92
CA LYS A 146 6.29 -17.05 8.07
C LYS A 146 5.36 -18.10 8.62
N CYS A 147 5.31 -19.27 7.99
CA CYS A 147 4.54 -20.41 8.47
C CYS A 147 5.20 -21.02 9.71
N LEU A 148 4.40 -21.30 10.74
CA LEU A 148 4.89 -21.91 11.98
C LEU A 148 5.07 -23.44 11.89
N VAL A 149 4.61 -24.06 10.80
CA VAL A 149 4.63 -25.52 10.61
C VAL A 149 5.77 -25.93 9.69
N ASP A 150 5.81 -25.39 8.48
CA ASP A 150 6.79 -25.78 7.45
C ASP A 150 7.90 -24.74 7.22
N ASN A 151 7.90 -23.64 7.98
CA ASN A 151 8.84 -22.52 7.89
C ASN A 151 8.84 -21.76 6.56
N SER A 152 7.88 -22.02 5.66
CA SER A 152 7.78 -21.28 4.39
C SER A 152 7.54 -19.79 4.64
N GLU A 153 8.14 -18.96 3.77
CA GLU A 153 7.92 -17.53 3.74
C GLU A 153 6.94 -17.17 2.63
N HIS A 154 6.01 -16.28 2.95
CA HIS A 154 5.06 -15.69 2.03
C HIS A 154 5.31 -14.19 1.93
N TYR A 155 5.25 -13.68 0.70
CA TYR A 155 5.51 -12.28 0.40
C TYR A 155 4.21 -11.55 -0.01
N PRO A 156 4.11 -10.23 0.23
CA PRO A 156 2.99 -9.42 -0.21
C PRO A 156 2.69 -9.59 -1.70
N ARG A 157 1.42 -9.83 -2.01
CA ARG A 157 0.95 -9.98 -3.39
C ARG A 157 0.83 -8.62 -4.07
N THR A 158 1.39 -8.50 -5.27
CA THR A 158 1.16 -7.38 -6.19
C THR A 158 0.61 -7.93 -7.49
N ASP A 159 -0.56 -7.45 -7.91
CA ASP A 159 -1.18 -7.83 -9.18
C ASP A 159 -0.88 -6.74 -10.22
N GLY A 160 -0.14 -7.10 -11.27
CA GLY A 160 0.17 -6.18 -12.37
C GLY A 160 -1.08 -5.82 -13.16
N ALA A 161 -1.27 -4.54 -13.46
CA ALA A 161 -2.40 -4.06 -14.25
C ALA A 161 -1.98 -2.89 -15.14
N ILE A 162 -2.61 -2.77 -16.30
CA ILE A 162 -2.47 -1.64 -17.21
C ILE A 162 -3.68 -0.73 -17.10
N ILE A 163 -3.48 0.54 -17.46
CA ILE A 163 -4.55 1.49 -17.78
C ILE A 163 -4.12 2.25 -19.03
N VAL A 164 -4.96 2.28 -20.07
CA VAL A 164 -4.57 2.73 -21.41
C VAL A 164 -5.54 3.73 -22.01
N LEU A 165 -4.98 4.84 -22.51
CA LEU A 165 -5.68 5.83 -23.32
C LEU A 165 -5.45 5.53 -24.81
N VAL A 166 -6.48 5.07 -25.50
CA VAL A 166 -6.46 4.81 -26.95
C VAL A 166 -6.85 6.07 -27.69
N LYS A 167 -6.05 6.45 -28.69
CA LYS A 167 -6.30 7.60 -29.57
C LYS A 167 -6.41 7.17 -31.01
N ASP A 168 -7.32 7.79 -31.76
CA ASP A 168 -7.38 7.62 -33.20
C ASP A 168 -6.52 8.65 -33.97
N ASP A 169 -6.57 8.58 -35.30
CA ASP A 169 -5.84 9.44 -36.23
C ASP A 169 -6.27 10.93 -36.17
N LYS A 170 -7.44 11.21 -35.59
CA LYS A 170 -8.00 12.55 -35.42
C LYS A 170 -7.84 13.09 -34.00
N ASP A 171 -6.96 12.48 -33.20
CA ASP A 171 -6.69 12.83 -31.79
C ASP A 171 -7.92 12.72 -30.88
N ARG A 172 -8.94 11.94 -31.27
CA ARG A 172 -10.07 11.60 -30.39
C ARG A 172 -9.68 10.45 -29.49
N ILE A 173 -10.21 10.45 -28.25
CA ILE A 173 -9.94 9.41 -27.26
C ILE A 173 -11.11 8.42 -27.15
N LEU A 174 -10.79 7.14 -27.01
CA LEU A 174 -11.80 6.11 -26.71
C LEU A 174 -12.01 6.03 -25.19
N LEU A 175 -13.27 6.11 -24.77
CA LEU A 175 -13.65 5.96 -23.37
C LEU A 175 -14.74 4.90 -23.22
N GLY A 176 -14.59 4.07 -22.18
CA GLY A 176 -15.54 3.04 -21.80
C GLY A 176 -16.29 3.40 -20.52
N ARG A 177 -17.37 2.66 -20.25
CA ARG A 177 -18.05 2.69 -18.94
C ARG A 177 -18.61 1.33 -18.58
N GLN A 178 -18.65 1.03 -17.30
CA GLN A 178 -19.40 -0.13 -16.79
C GLN A 178 -20.86 0.26 -16.51
N LYS A 179 -21.76 -0.73 -16.61
CA LYS A 179 -23.20 -0.55 -16.36
C LYS A 179 -23.48 -0.02 -14.94
N VAL A 180 -22.67 -0.42 -13.96
CA VAL A 180 -22.82 -0.06 -12.54
C VAL A 180 -22.32 1.34 -12.19
N TRP A 181 -21.64 2.04 -13.10
CA TRP A 181 -21.08 3.36 -12.81
C TRP A 181 -22.15 4.47 -12.89
N PRO A 182 -21.98 5.58 -12.14
CA PRO A 182 -22.83 6.76 -12.26
C PRO A 182 -23.02 7.21 -13.71
N LYS A 183 -24.20 7.77 -14.01
CA LYS A 183 -24.51 8.28 -15.35
C LYS A 183 -23.45 9.30 -15.79
N ASN A 184 -23.03 9.20 -17.04
CA ASN A 184 -22.00 10.05 -17.67
C ASN A 184 -20.59 9.94 -17.05
N ARG A 185 -20.31 8.92 -16.22
CA ARG A 185 -18.94 8.59 -15.83
C ARG A 185 -18.31 7.65 -16.86
N PHE A 186 -17.19 8.08 -17.41
CA PHE A 186 -16.39 7.34 -18.38
C PHE A 186 -14.92 7.30 -17.94
N SER A 187 -14.19 6.28 -18.38
CA SER A 187 -12.76 6.11 -18.09
C SER A 187 -12.04 5.48 -19.28
N THR A 188 -10.73 5.55 -19.26
CA THR A 188 -9.85 4.70 -20.06
C THR A 188 -10.02 3.23 -19.71
N PHE A 189 -9.55 2.35 -20.59
CA PHE A 189 -9.60 0.90 -20.41
C PHE A 189 -8.46 0.45 -19.48
N ALA A 190 -8.68 -0.66 -18.78
CA ALA A 190 -7.75 -1.22 -17.82
C ALA A 190 -7.96 -2.72 -17.74
N GLY A 191 -6.88 -3.46 -17.46
CA GLY A 191 -6.92 -4.91 -17.31
C GLY A 191 -5.71 -5.45 -16.58
N PHE A 192 -5.80 -6.71 -16.14
CA PHE A 192 -4.73 -7.37 -15.41
C PHE A 192 -3.72 -7.99 -16.38
N VAL A 193 -2.44 -7.90 -16.03
CA VAL A 193 -1.34 -8.52 -16.76
C VAL A 193 -1.27 -10.00 -16.41
N GLU A 194 -1.19 -10.86 -17.41
CA GLU A 194 -1.09 -12.31 -17.21
C GLU A 194 0.36 -12.76 -16.96
N PRO A 195 0.59 -13.91 -16.28
CA PRO A 195 1.93 -14.44 -16.08
C PRO A 195 2.68 -14.66 -17.41
N GLY A 196 3.84 -14.03 -17.56
CA GLY A 196 4.65 -14.10 -18.78
C GLY A 196 4.24 -13.10 -19.88
N GLU A 197 3.23 -12.27 -19.63
CA GLU A 197 2.76 -11.25 -20.56
C GLU A 197 3.51 -9.92 -20.36
N SER A 198 3.85 -9.23 -21.46
CA SER A 198 4.37 -7.86 -21.38
C SER A 198 3.22 -6.86 -21.17
N PHE A 199 3.54 -5.68 -20.64
CA PHE A 199 2.53 -4.62 -20.49
C PHE A 199 1.91 -4.23 -21.85
N GLU A 200 2.70 -4.22 -22.91
CA GLU A 200 2.26 -3.89 -24.27
C GLU A 200 1.31 -4.95 -24.84
N HIS A 201 1.57 -6.24 -24.60
CA HIS A 201 0.65 -7.32 -25.01
C HIS A 201 -0.64 -7.28 -24.21
N CYS A 202 -0.57 -7.02 -22.90
CA CYS A 202 -1.75 -6.82 -22.06
C CYS A 202 -2.62 -5.68 -22.58
N VAL A 203 -2.01 -4.55 -22.97
CA VAL A 203 -2.73 -3.42 -23.61
C VAL A 203 -3.41 -3.82 -24.93
N ALA A 204 -2.81 -4.70 -25.73
CA ALA A 204 -3.40 -5.12 -27.01
C ALA A 204 -4.54 -6.14 -26.85
N ARG A 205 -4.51 -6.94 -25.77
CA ARG A 205 -5.51 -7.96 -25.45
C ARG A 205 -6.79 -7.37 -24.85
N GLU A 206 -6.64 -6.39 -23.96
CA GLU A 206 -7.74 -5.70 -23.26
C GLU A 206 -8.43 -4.63 -24.12
#